data_AF-A0A2D6FLQ9-F1
#
_entry.id   AF-A0A2D6FLQ9-F1
#
_cell.length_a   1.000
_cell.length_b   1.000
_cell.length_c   1.000
_cell.angle_alpha   90.00
_cell.angle_beta   90.00
_cell.angle_gamma   90.00
#
_symmetry.space_group_name_H-M   'P 1'
#
loop_
_entity.id
_entity.type
_entity.pdbx_description
1 polymer ?
#
loop_
_entity_poly.entity_id
_entity_poly.type
_entity_poly.pdbx_seq_one_letter_code
_entity_poly.pdbx_strand_id
1 'polypeptide(L)'
;MSTQSIEGKRSESIENMIIICIAMLAAVLICYFYYEHPWYYFNLYFYKALNFIPDVGLMIMFPWQYDVAPKMVPAMAADLAHHAKDYSEYYLSDEVGIRKKRSIDNLAMIMVLPYVLVPILWVIVKELKKKKSIIKKPSERNKSSGLYRYVQSQKILWPYVRPVANIMGDMMAETSLEKGWYASSQLPLSWMKERGLLKMLKPQKRRRLFTVKEKTEFTLDKTKAYVELKDNLGPLWRGVDELSFTEKCLLAVIVPHIFGRIKMSRLLNRKLAIYYEQKKDKEALAKEAALLKDIEAEVDSILELHKDAFKDVYFDEAKFEDPFDPLISSFEALSSEDDMFEKGHKMVQETLLTHAYTKTILFSLLQKAWTYGVLASSELLWVKTIDREIWYVMSQQGRTSAFAEVCGAWSHYLAEDAYGFKFLMPQLEEGLRSLDYDLYKTHDNVCTHEQWEDRSKWDKLVPDGIGKGKTIGTPPSGRNASKEV
;
A
#
# COMPACT_ATOMS: atom_id res chain seq x y z
N MET A 1 -1.17 -20.14 5.46
CA MET A 1 -2.58 -20.22 5.00
C MET A 1 -2.95 -18.90 4.35
N SER A 2 -3.08 -18.88 3.02
CA SER A 2 -3.33 -17.64 2.26
C SER A 2 -4.75 -17.14 2.50
N THR A 3 -4.87 -15.89 2.94
CA THR A 3 -6.11 -15.12 2.97
C THR A 3 -6.53 -14.75 1.55
N GLN A 4 -6.99 -15.73 0.78
CA GLN A 4 -7.80 -15.43 -0.40
C GLN A 4 -9.06 -14.67 0.05
N SER A 5 -9.46 -13.65 -0.71
CA SER A 5 -10.68 -12.89 -0.45
C SER A 5 -11.88 -13.84 -0.37
N ILE A 6 -12.89 -13.47 0.43
CA ILE A 6 -14.13 -14.26 0.62
C ILE A 6 -14.77 -14.57 -0.74
N GLU A 7 -14.68 -13.64 -1.69
CA GLU A 7 -15.14 -13.81 -3.08
C GLU A 7 -14.34 -14.88 -3.85
N GLY A 8 -13.02 -14.94 -3.65
CA GLY A 8 -12.16 -15.97 -4.23
C GLY A 8 -12.55 -17.37 -3.76
N LYS A 9 -12.70 -17.55 -2.44
CA LYS A 9 -13.13 -18.83 -1.85
C LYS A 9 -14.53 -19.25 -2.31
N ARG A 10 -15.46 -18.29 -2.43
CA ARG A 10 -16.82 -18.55 -2.93
C ARG A 10 -16.81 -18.99 -4.40
N SER A 11 -15.95 -18.37 -5.22
CA SER A 11 -15.83 -18.72 -6.64
C SER A 11 -15.23 -20.12 -6.85
N GLU A 12 -14.20 -20.48 -6.07
CA GLU A 12 -13.55 -21.80 -6.13
C GLU A 12 -14.48 -22.92 -5.64
N SER A 13 -15.29 -22.64 -4.61
CA SER A 13 -16.32 -23.58 -4.14
C SER A 13 -17.41 -23.83 -5.19
N ILE A 14 -17.83 -22.79 -5.92
CA ILE A 14 -18.82 -22.93 -7.00
C ILE A 14 -18.23 -23.71 -8.18
N GLU A 15 -16.98 -23.45 -8.57
CA GLU A 15 -16.30 -24.18 -9.64
C GLU A 15 -16.14 -25.66 -9.30
N ASN A 16 -15.73 -25.99 -8.07
CA ASN A 16 -15.61 -27.38 -7.61
C ASN A 16 -16.97 -28.09 -7.57
N MET A 17 -18.04 -27.40 -7.14
CA MET A 17 -19.40 -27.94 -7.18
C MET A 17 -19.83 -28.24 -8.63
N ILE A 18 -19.55 -27.33 -9.58
CA ILE A 18 -19.87 -27.54 -11.00
C ILE A 18 -19.09 -28.75 -11.55
N ILE A 19 -17.80 -28.86 -11.25
CA ILE A 19 -16.97 -29.99 -11.71
C ILE A 19 -17.50 -31.32 -11.14
N ILE A 20 -17.85 -31.35 -9.85
CA ILE A 20 -18.43 -32.54 -9.20
C ILE A 20 -19.79 -32.89 -9.82
N CYS A 21 -20.64 -31.90 -10.10
CA CYS A 21 -21.91 -32.12 -10.79
C CYS A 21 -21.70 -32.66 -12.22
N ILE A 22 -20.74 -32.12 -12.99
CA ILE A 22 -20.39 -32.63 -14.33
C ILE A 22 -19.85 -34.06 -14.25
N ALA A 23 -18.99 -34.37 -13.28
CA ALA A 23 -18.46 -35.70 -13.07
C ALA A 23 -19.55 -36.71 -12.67
N MET A 24 -20.49 -36.32 -11.81
CA MET A 24 -21.67 -37.13 -11.48
C MET A 24 -22.57 -37.35 -12.69
N LEU A 25 -22.81 -36.32 -13.50
CA LEU A 25 -23.62 -36.41 -14.72
C LEU A 25 -22.95 -37.33 -15.76
N ALA A 26 -21.62 -37.23 -15.91
CA ALA A 26 -20.84 -38.15 -16.73
C ALA A 26 -20.88 -39.59 -16.20
N ALA A 27 -20.80 -39.80 -14.89
CA ALA A 27 -20.94 -41.12 -14.27
C ALA A 27 -22.34 -41.72 -14.50
N VAL A 28 -23.41 -40.91 -14.37
CA VAL A 28 -24.79 -41.33 -14.68
C VAL A 28 -24.94 -41.70 -16.15
N LEU A 29 -24.35 -40.92 -17.07
CA LEU A 29 -24.35 -41.23 -18.50
C LEU A 29 -23.59 -42.53 -18.80
N ILE A 30 -22.42 -42.74 -18.20
CA ILE A 30 -21.65 -43.99 -18.32
C ILE A 30 -22.49 -45.16 -17.80
N CYS A 31 -23.11 -45.03 -16.63
CA CYS A 31 -23.96 -46.07 -16.08
C CYS A 31 -25.17 -46.38 -16.96
N TYR A 32 -25.76 -45.36 -17.59
CA TYR A 32 -26.90 -45.51 -18.51
C TYR A 32 -26.52 -46.22 -19.81
N PHE A 33 -25.34 -45.97 -20.38
CA PHE A 33 -24.93 -46.60 -21.65
C PHE A 33 -24.26 -47.97 -21.49
N TYR A 34 -23.61 -48.24 -20.35
CA TYR A 34 -22.87 -49.50 -20.12
C TYR A 34 -23.67 -50.58 -19.38
N TYR A 35 -24.69 -50.23 -18.59
CA TYR A 35 -25.48 -51.21 -17.86
C TYR A 35 -26.89 -51.38 -18.44
N GLU A 36 -27.31 -52.63 -18.53
CA GLU A 36 -28.55 -53.05 -19.21
C GLU A 36 -29.81 -52.66 -18.43
N HIS A 37 -29.82 -52.88 -17.11
CA HIS A 37 -30.97 -52.59 -16.27
C HIS A 37 -31.26 -51.09 -16.14
N PRO A 38 -30.27 -50.21 -15.86
CA PRO A 38 -30.52 -48.77 -15.79
C PRO A 38 -31.06 -48.20 -17.10
N TRP A 39 -30.54 -48.67 -18.24
CA TRP A 39 -31.02 -48.27 -19.56
C TRP A 39 -32.49 -48.62 -19.77
N TYR A 40 -32.86 -49.88 -19.50
CA TYR A 40 -34.22 -50.37 -19.75
C TYR A 40 -35.25 -49.67 -18.88
N TYR A 41 -35.01 -49.61 -17.56
CA TYR A 41 -35.97 -48.99 -16.63
C TYR A 41 -36.11 -47.49 -16.87
N PHE A 42 -35.01 -46.78 -17.16
CA PHE A 42 -35.08 -45.36 -17.49
C PHE A 42 -35.97 -45.11 -18.71
N ASN A 43 -35.73 -45.82 -19.82
CA ASN A 43 -36.51 -45.65 -21.04
C ASN A 43 -37.97 -46.08 -20.86
N LEU A 44 -38.22 -47.19 -20.15
CA LEU A 44 -39.58 -47.67 -19.88
C LEU A 44 -40.40 -46.57 -19.17
N TYR A 45 -39.87 -45.99 -18.10
CA TYR A 45 -40.59 -44.93 -17.38
C TYR A 45 -40.63 -43.61 -18.14
N PHE A 46 -39.56 -43.25 -18.86
CA PHE A 46 -39.51 -42.05 -19.69
C PHE A 46 -40.57 -42.07 -20.79
N TYR A 47 -40.62 -43.13 -21.61
CA TYR A 47 -41.60 -43.25 -22.68
C TYR A 47 -43.02 -43.49 -22.16
N LYS A 48 -43.18 -44.18 -21.02
CA LYS A 48 -44.50 -44.32 -20.36
C LYS A 48 -45.03 -42.99 -19.85
N ALA A 49 -44.17 -42.12 -19.30
CA ALA A 49 -44.54 -40.78 -18.87
C ALA A 49 -44.90 -39.88 -20.07
N LEU A 50 -44.12 -39.96 -21.16
CA LEU A 50 -44.43 -39.22 -22.38
C LEU A 50 -45.73 -39.70 -23.05
N ASN A 51 -46.01 -41.00 -23.03
CA ASN A 51 -47.25 -41.58 -23.57
C ASN A 51 -48.51 -41.18 -22.78
N PHE A 52 -48.35 -40.68 -21.54
CA PHE A 52 -49.47 -40.12 -20.76
C PHE A 52 -49.89 -38.72 -21.25
N ILE A 53 -49.04 -38.06 -22.02
CA ILE A 53 -49.26 -36.69 -22.49
C ILE A 53 -50.00 -36.75 -23.83
N PRO A 54 -51.09 -35.99 -24.02
CA PRO A 54 -51.81 -35.94 -25.30
C PRO A 54 -50.91 -35.50 -26.46
N ASP A 55 -51.21 -35.94 -27.68
CA ASP A 55 -50.42 -35.66 -28.89
C ASP A 55 -50.11 -34.17 -29.08
N VAL A 56 -51.11 -33.31 -28.83
CA VAL A 56 -50.95 -31.85 -28.89
C VAL A 56 -49.89 -31.36 -27.89
N GLY A 57 -49.84 -31.96 -26.69
CA GLY A 57 -48.82 -31.66 -25.69
C GLY A 57 -47.43 -32.11 -26.11
N LEU A 58 -47.31 -33.28 -26.74
CA LEU A 58 -46.03 -33.76 -27.30
C LEU A 58 -45.53 -32.87 -28.44
N MET A 59 -46.42 -32.39 -29.31
CA MET A 59 -46.10 -31.45 -30.39
C MET A 59 -45.57 -30.11 -29.87
N ILE A 60 -46.15 -29.60 -28.77
CA ILE A 60 -45.70 -28.35 -28.13
C ILE A 60 -44.37 -28.54 -27.41
N MET A 61 -44.17 -29.68 -26.74
CA MET A 61 -42.92 -29.98 -26.04
C MET A 61 -41.77 -30.34 -26.98
N PHE A 62 -42.04 -30.92 -28.15
CA PHE A 62 -41.00 -31.29 -29.11
C PHE A 62 -41.27 -30.68 -30.49
N PRO A 63 -41.23 -29.35 -30.64
CA PRO A 63 -41.56 -28.69 -31.89
C PRO A 63 -40.61 -29.05 -33.04
N TRP A 64 -39.38 -29.49 -32.76
CA TRP A 64 -38.42 -30.01 -33.74
C TRP A 64 -38.66 -31.48 -34.14
N GLN A 65 -39.60 -32.18 -33.50
CA GLN A 65 -40.04 -33.55 -33.82
C GLN A 65 -41.58 -33.63 -33.90
N TYR A 66 -42.21 -32.56 -34.39
CA TYR A 66 -43.66 -32.39 -34.43
C TYR A 66 -44.41 -33.60 -35.01
N ASP A 67 -43.94 -34.18 -36.12
CA ASP A 67 -44.60 -35.30 -36.79
C ASP A 67 -44.18 -36.69 -36.28
N VAL A 68 -43.04 -36.77 -35.60
CA VAL A 68 -42.37 -38.04 -35.25
C VAL A 68 -42.67 -38.45 -33.81
N ALA A 69 -42.66 -37.49 -32.87
CA ALA A 69 -42.86 -37.78 -31.45
C ALA A 69 -44.23 -38.42 -31.14
N PRO A 70 -45.38 -37.92 -31.65
CA PRO A 70 -46.69 -38.50 -31.35
C PRO A 70 -46.86 -39.93 -31.90
N LYS A 71 -46.17 -40.28 -32.99
CA LYS A 71 -46.26 -41.62 -33.61
C LYS A 71 -45.31 -42.63 -32.94
N MET A 72 -44.10 -42.19 -32.63
CA MET A 72 -43.04 -43.07 -32.15
C MET A 72 -43.10 -43.28 -30.63
N VAL A 73 -43.50 -42.28 -29.84
CA VAL A 73 -43.55 -42.39 -28.37
C VAL A 73 -44.48 -43.53 -27.90
N PRO A 74 -45.73 -43.66 -28.40
CA PRO A 74 -46.60 -44.78 -28.02
C PRO A 74 -46.07 -46.13 -28.48
N ALA A 75 -45.46 -46.18 -29.68
CA ALA A 75 -44.87 -47.40 -30.23
C ALA A 75 -43.68 -47.89 -29.39
N MET A 76 -42.78 -46.99 -28.98
CA MET A 76 -41.64 -47.33 -28.12
C MET A 76 -42.08 -47.71 -26.71
N ALA A 77 -43.10 -47.04 -26.16
CA ALA A 77 -43.66 -47.37 -24.85
C ALA A 77 -44.32 -48.77 -24.85
N ALA A 78 -45.06 -49.11 -25.91
CA ALA A 78 -45.69 -50.42 -26.07
C ALA A 78 -44.65 -51.54 -26.25
N ASP A 79 -43.61 -51.30 -27.06
CA ASP A 79 -42.52 -52.27 -27.28
C ASP A 79 -41.74 -52.56 -25.99
N LEU A 80 -41.37 -51.51 -25.24
CA LEU A 80 -40.69 -51.65 -23.95
C LEU A 80 -41.56 -52.36 -22.91
N ALA A 81 -42.88 -52.13 -22.90
CA ALA A 81 -43.81 -52.78 -21.98
C ALA A 81 -44.06 -54.25 -22.35
N HIS A 82 -44.08 -54.58 -23.65
CA HIS A 82 -44.23 -55.95 -24.14
C HIS A 82 -43.04 -56.82 -23.72
N HIS A 83 -41.82 -56.29 -23.86
CA HIS A 83 -40.59 -57.02 -23.53
C HIS A 83 -40.15 -56.92 -22.07
N ALA A 84 -41.07 -56.67 -21.12
CA ALA A 84 -40.72 -56.45 -19.72
C ALA A 84 -40.12 -57.67 -19.00
N LYS A 85 -40.33 -58.88 -19.52
CA LYS A 85 -39.82 -60.13 -18.93
C LYS A 85 -38.52 -60.62 -19.59
N ASP A 86 -38.26 -60.20 -20.83
CA ASP A 86 -37.22 -60.70 -21.74
C ASP A 86 -36.33 -59.57 -22.31
N TYR A 87 -36.39 -58.36 -21.76
CA TYR A 87 -35.68 -57.18 -22.29
C TYR A 87 -34.16 -57.36 -22.43
N SER A 88 -33.50 -58.10 -21.53
CA SER A 88 -32.04 -58.30 -21.62
C SER A 88 -31.70 -59.19 -22.81
N GLU A 89 -32.46 -60.25 -23.06
CA GLU A 89 -32.26 -61.13 -24.21
C GLU A 89 -32.63 -60.43 -25.52
N TYR A 90 -33.79 -59.76 -25.56
CA TYR A 90 -34.27 -59.09 -26.77
C TYR A 90 -33.39 -57.92 -27.21
N TYR A 91 -33.13 -56.92 -26.35
CA TYR A 91 -32.48 -55.68 -26.78
C TYR A 91 -30.94 -55.77 -26.92
N LEU A 92 -30.32 -56.87 -26.50
CA LEU A 92 -28.86 -57.04 -26.53
C LEU A 92 -28.38 -58.23 -27.35
N SER A 93 -29.16 -59.30 -27.47
CA SER A 93 -28.74 -60.52 -28.17
C SER A 93 -29.43 -60.72 -29.52
N ASP A 94 -30.67 -60.25 -29.69
CA ASP A 94 -31.39 -60.33 -30.95
C ASP A 94 -31.05 -59.17 -31.89
N GLU A 95 -30.77 -59.47 -33.18
CA GLU A 95 -30.42 -58.46 -34.19
C GLU A 95 -31.55 -57.46 -34.44
N VAL A 96 -32.81 -57.88 -34.27
CA VAL A 96 -33.97 -56.98 -34.40
C VAL A 96 -34.08 -56.09 -33.17
N GLY A 97 -33.96 -56.66 -31.97
CA GLY A 97 -34.00 -55.89 -30.72
C GLY A 97 -32.86 -54.89 -30.60
N ILE A 98 -31.63 -55.21 -31.02
CA ILE A 98 -30.50 -54.24 -31.04
C ILE A 98 -30.82 -53.03 -31.94
N ARG A 99 -31.46 -53.25 -33.09
CA ARG A 99 -31.88 -52.15 -33.99
C ARG A 99 -32.95 -51.28 -33.34
N LYS A 100 -33.92 -51.89 -32.64
CA LYS A 100 -34.94 -51.15 -31.88
C LYS A 100 -34.38 -50.39 -30.69
N LYS A 101 -33.43 -50.97 -29.95
CA LYS A 101 -32.67 -50.28 -28.90
C LYS A 101 -32.02 -49.01 -29.43
N ARG A 102 -31.32 -49.09 -30.57
CA ARG A 102 -30.74 -47.90 -31.21
C ARG A 102 -31.78 -46.87 -31.63
N SER A 103 -32.95 -47.28 -32.10
CA SER A 103 -34.02 -46.33 -32.44
C SER A 103 -34.61 -45.64 -31.21
N ILE A 104 -34.76 -46.37 -30.10
CA ILE A 104 -35.22 -45.84 -28.80
C ILE A 104 -34.21 -44.81 -28.29
N ASP A 105 -32.92 -45.12 -28.36
CA ASP A 105 -31.83 -44.23 -27.96
C ASP A 105 -31.74 -42.97 -28.83
N ASN A 106 -31.81 -43.13 -30.15
CA ASN A 106 -31.74 -42.01 -31.08
C ASN A 106 -32.92 -41.05 -30.87
N LEU A 107 -34.13 -41.58 -30.69
CA LEU A 107 -35.33 -40.77 -30.46
C LEU A 107 -35.24 -40.04 -29.10
N ALA A 108 -34.82 -40.74 -28.04
CA ALA A 108 -34.64 -40.13 -26.72
C ALA A 108 -33.58 -39.02 -26.76
N MET A 109 -32.45 -39.27 -27.44
CA MET A 109 -31.39 -38.29 -27.61
C MET A 109 -31.87 -37.06 -28.38
N ILE A 110 -32.55 -37.22 -29.51
CA ILE A 110 -33.07 -36.09 -30.30
C ILE A 110 -34.12 -35.28 -29.53
N MET A 111 -34.94 -35.93 -28.70
CA MET A 111 -35.93 -35.26 -27.86
C MET A 111 -35.30 -34.48 -26.70
N VAL A 112 -34.23 -34.98 -26.07
CA VAL A 112 -33.62 -34.35 -24.88
C VAL A 112 -32.52 -33.36 -25.26
N LEU A 113 -31.81 -33.57 -26.37
CA LEU A 113 -30.59 -32.82 -26.72
C LEU A 113 -30.79 -31.29 -26.80
N PRO A 114 -31.85 -30.74 -27.43
CA PRO A 114 -32.03 -29.29 -27.47
C PRO A 114 -32.23 -28.66 -26.08
N TYR A 115 -32.89 -29.38 -25.16
CA TYR A 115 -33.09 -28.93 -23.79
C TYR A 115 -31.78 -28.84 -22.98
N VAL A 116 -30.77 -29.62 -23.35
CA VAL A 116 -29.43 -29.60 -22.71
C VAL A 116 -28.49 -28.63 -23.43
N LEU A 117 -28.51 -28.58 -24.76
CA LEU A 117 -27.58 -27.74 -25.53
C LEU A 117 -27.86 -26.24 -25.39
N VAL A 118 -29.12 -25.83 -25.37
CA VAL A 118 -29.50 -24.40 -25.26
C VAL A 118 -28.94 -23.75 -23.97
N PRO A 119 -29.12 -24.32 -22.76
CA PRO A 119 -28.55 -23.73 -21.55
C PRO A 119 -27.01 -23.79 -21.53
N ILE A 120 -26.38 -24.85 -22.05
CA ILE A 120 -24.92 -24.93 -22.15
C ILE A 120 -24.37 -23.82 -23.07
N LEU A 121 -24.96 -23.64 -24.26
CA LEU A 121 -24.60 -22.57 -25.18
C LEU A 121 -24.80 -21.20 -24.56
N TRP A 122 -25.89 -20.99 -23.81
CA TRP A 122 -26.13 -19.74 -23.09
C TRP A 122 -25.04 -19.46 -22.05
N VAL A 123 -24.62 -20.46 -21.25
CA VAL A 123 -23.52 -20.31 -20.28
C VAL A 123 -22.21 -19.97 -20.99
N ILE A 124 -21.89 -20.65 -22.10
CA ILE A 124 -20.68 -20.38 -22.88
C ILE A 124 -20.69 -18.95 -23.43
N VAL A 125 -21.80 -18.51 -24.04
CA VAL A 125 -21.95 -17.14 -24.56
C VAL A 125 -21.84 -16.11 -23.45
N LYS A 126 -22.42 -16.38 -22.28
CA LYS A 126 -22.35 -15.50 -21.11
C LYS A 126 -20.93 -15.36 -20.58
N GLU A 127 -20.16 -16.45 -20.48
CA GLU A 127 -18.76 -16.41 -20.06
C GLU A 127 -17.86 -15.73 -21.10
N LEU A 128 -18.09 -15.95 -22.40
CA LEU A 128 -17.36 -15.25 -23.47
C LEU A 128 -17.62 -13.74 -23.48
N LYS A 129 -18.84 -13.31 -23.12
CA LYS A 129 -19.23 -11.89 -23.05
C LYS A 129 -18.81 -11.20 -21.75
N LYS A 130 -18.35 -11.93 -20.74
CA LYS A 130 -17.93 -11.36 -19.46
C LYS A 130 -16.67 -10.51 -19.67
N LYS A 131 -16.75 -9.20 -19.42
CA LYS A 131 -15.57 -8.32 -19.46
C LYS A 131 -14.51 -8.91 -18.53
N LYS A 132 -13.32 -9.21 -19.04
CA LYS A 132 -12.21 -9.71 -18.23
C LYS A 132 -12.01 -8.73 -17.06
N SER A 133 -12.20 -9.20 -15.84
CA SER A 133 -11.81 -8.43 -14.65
C SER A 133 -10.34 -8.08 -14.76
N ILE A 134 -9.97 -6.88 -14.31
CA ILE A 134 -8.56 -6.43 -14.28
C ILE A 134 -7.73 -7.42 -13.44
N ILE A 135 -8.37 -8.04 -12.44
CA ILE A 135 -7.83 -9.17 -11.68
C ILE A 135 -8.05 -10.46 -12.50
N LYS A 136 -7.00 -10.92 -13.17
CA LYS A 136 -6.96 -12.23 -13.83
C LYS A 136 -6.74 -13.35 -12.81
N LYS A 137 -7.30 -14.53 -13.09
CA LYS A 137 -7.26 -15.72 -12.22
C LYS A 137 -5.80 -16.10 -11.89
N PRO A 138 -5.52 -16.66 -10.69
CA PRO A 138 -4.18 -17.12 -10.28
C PRO A 138 -3.52 -18.13 -11.23
N SER A 139 -4.30 -18.79 -12.10
CA SER A 139 -3.83 -19.80 -13.06
C SER A 139 -3.27 -19.24 -14.38
N GLU A 140 -3.35 -17.92 -14.63
CA GLU A 140 -2.74 -17.34 -15.82
C GLU A 140 -1.21 -17.27 -15.69
N ARG A 141 -0.55 -18.29 -16.23
CA ARG A 141 0.90 -18.44 -16.35
C ARG A 141 1.49 -17.29 -17.17
N ASN A 142 1.91 -16.22 -16.51
CA ASN A 142 2.41 -15.02 -17.17
C ASN A 142 3.55 -14.39 -16.35
N LYS A 143 4.54 -13.79 -17.02
CA LYS A 143 5.85 -13.41 -16.44
C LYS A 143 5.82 -12.26 -15.40
N SER A 144 4.72 -11.51 -15.28
CA SER A 144 4.60 -10.40 -14.33
C SER A 144 4.00 -10.87 -13.01
N SER A 145 4.60 -10.50 -11.88
CA SER A 145 4.10 -10.86 -10.54
C SER A 145 2.63 -10.44 -10.36
N GLY A 146 1.83 -11.26 -9.69
CA GLY A 146 0.42 -10.94 -9.40
C GLY A 146 0.28 -9.64 -8.59
N LEU A 147 1.28 -9.32 -7.78
CA LEU A 147 1.36 -8.08 -7.00
C LEU A 147 1.35 -6.83 -7.89
N TYR A 148 2.17 -6.77 -8.93
CA TYR A 148 2.25 -5.57 -9.78
C TYR A 148 0.93 -5.32 -10.51
N ARG A 149 0.29 -6.39 -10.99
CA ARG A 149 -1.04 -6.29 -11.62
C ARG A 149 -2.09 -5.80 -10.63
N TYR A 150 -2.04 -6.28 -9.39
CA TYR A 150 -2.94 -5.82 -8.34
C TYR A 150 -2.75 -4.32 -8.10
N VAL A 151 -1.52 -3.86 -7.92
CA VAL A 151 -1.22 -2.42 -7.75
C VAL A 151 -1.72 -1.60 -8.94
N GLN A 152 -1.49 -2.06 -10.17
CA GLN A 152 -2.01 -1.41 -11.38
C GLN A 152 -3.53 -1.32 -11.41
N SER A 153 -4.23 -2.34 -10.90
CA SER A 153 -5.70 -2.29 -10.77
C SER A 153 -6.16 -1.30 -9.70
N GLN A 154 -5.38 -1.16 -8.63
CA GLN A 154 -5.72 -0.35 -7.46
C GLN A 154 -5.30 1.13 -7.61
N LYS A 155 -4.39 1.47 -8.54
CA LYS A 155 -3.88 2.84 -8.71
C LYS A 155 -4.94 3.87 -9.09
N ILE A 156 -6.09 3.42 -9.60
CA ILE A 156 -7.24 4.29 -9.90
C ILE A 156 -7.97 4.66 -8.60
N LEU A 157 -8.18 3.67 -7.72
CA LEU A 157 -8.85 3.87 -6.43
C LEU A 157 -7.95 4.64 -5.44
N TRP A 158 -6.66 4.29 -5.43
CA TRP A 158 -5.62 4.85 -4.58
C TRP A 158 -4.57 5.60 -5.43
N PRO A 159 -4.81 6.86 -5.82
CA PRO A 159 -3.87 7.61 -6.65
C PRO A 159 -2.48 7.78 -6.05
N TYR A 160 -2.36 7.74 -4.72
CA TYR A 160 -1.10 7.92 -4.00
C TYR A 160 -0.02 6.88 -4.34
N VAL A 161 -0.40 5.69 -4.84
CA VAL A 161 0.59 4.68 -5.28
C VAL A 161 1.06 4.89 -6.72
N ARG A 162 0.43 5.79 -7.50
CA ARG A 162 0.75 6.04 -8.91
C ARG A 162 2.21 6.42 -9.18
N PRO A 163 2.89 7.25 -8.37
CA PRO A 163 4.30 7.58 -8.62
C PRO A 163 5.20 6.34 -8.74
N VAL A 164 4.85 5.24 -8.06
CA VAL A 164 5.65 4.02 -8.05
C VAL A 164 5.04 2.88 -8.87
N ALA A 165 3.72 2.87 -9.08
CA ALA A 165 2.97 1.74 -9.62
C ALA A 165 3.56 1.15 -10.92
N ASN A 166 3.99 1.99 -11.86
CA ASN A 166 4.48 1.56 -13.17
C ASN A 166 5.96 1.12 -13.15
N ILE A 167 6.73 1.55 -12.15
CA ILE A 167 8.17 1.28 -12.06
C ILE A 167 8.52 0.18 -11.04
N MET A 168 7.54 -0.40 -10.34
CA MET A 168 7.78 -1.44 -9.32
C MET A 168 8.63 -2.62 -9.85
N GLY A 169 8.43 -2.99 -11.11
CA GLY A 169 9.23 -4.03 -11.75
C GLY A 169 10.70 -3.64 -11.91
N ASP A 170 10.97 -2.38 -12.26
CA ASP A 170 12.32 -1.84 -12.41
C ASP A 170 13.01 -1.70 -11.04
N MET A 171 12.27 -1.21 -10.03
CA MET A 171 12.76 -1.07 -8.66
C MET A 171 13.22 -2.39 -8.06
N MET A 172 12.49 -3.48 -8.33
CA MET A 172 12.83 -4.82 -7.85
C MET A 172 13.95 -5.47 -8.66
N ALA A 173 14.17 -5.03 -9.90
CA ALA A 173 15.28 -5.49 -10.73
C ALA A 173 16.61 -4.80 -10.35
N GLU A 174 16.55 -3.59 -9.79
CA GLU A 174 17.72 -2.88 -9.29
C GLU A 174 18.32 -3.60 -8.09
N THR A 175 19.64 -3.88 -8.14
CA THR A 175 20.35 -4.62 -7.09
C THR A 175 20.84 -3.73 -5.96
N SER A 176 21.04 -2.44 -6.21
CA SER A 176 21.51 -1.46 -5.22
C SER A 176 20.35 -0.65 -4.64
N LEU A 177 20.31 -0.54 -3.31
CA LEU A 177 19.32 0.27 -2.59
C LEU A 177 19.64 1.78 -2.61
N GLU A 178 20.80 2.17 -3.13
CA GLU A 178 21.32 3.54 -3.10
C GLU A 178 21.11 4.27 -4.45
N LYS A 179 20.62 3.56 -5.47
CA LYS A 179 20.45 4.10 -6.83
C LYS A 179 19.03 4.56 -7.12
N GLY A 180 18.94 5.61 -7.93
CA GLY A 180 17.68 6.19 -8.41
C GLY A 180 17.01 7.10 -7.38
N TRP A 181 15.94 7.79 -7.81
CA TRP A 181 15.19 8.69 -6.94
C TRP A 181 14.51 7.92 -5.79
N TYR A 182 14.15 6.65 -6.01
CA TYR A 182 13.53 5.78 -5.01
C TYR A 182 14.51 5.16 -4.02
N ALA A 183 15.82 5.46 -4.12
CA ALA A 183 16.84 4.98 -3.21
C ALA A 183 16.43 5.15 -1.74
N SER A 184 16.79 4.16 -0.91
CA SER A 184 16.62 4.20 0.55
C SER A 184 17.42 5.34 1.16
N SER A 185 17.04 5.79 2.35
CA SER A 185 17.86 6.75 3.11
C SER A 185 19.24 6.15 3.33
N GLN A 186 20.28 6.97 3.17
CA GLN A 186 21.64 6.55 3.44
C GLN A 186 21.82 6.18 4.92
N LEU A 187 22.65 5.18 5.17
CA LEU A 187 23.10 4.84 6.51
C LEU A 187 24.03 5.96 7.02
N PRO A 188 23.99 6.31 8.33
CA PRO A 188 24.76 7.42 8.85
C PRO A 188 26.26 7.34 8.53
N LEU A 189 26.88 6.15 8.66
CA LEU A 189 28.29 5.96 8.32
C LEU A 189 28.58 6.19 6.83
N SER A 190 27.75 5.67 5.93
CA SER A 190 27.95 5.88 4.48
C SER A 190 27.84 7.36 4.15
N TRP A 191 26.79 8.00 4.68
CA TRP A 191 26.53 9.43 4.51
C TRP A 191 27.71 10.28 5.02
N MET A 192 28.23 9.98 6.22
CA MET A 192 29.40 10.66 6.79
C MET A 192 30.68 10.43 5.98
N LYS A 193 30.87 9.22 5.45
CA LYS A 193 32.06 8.88 4.65
C LYS A 193 32.04 9.57 3.28
N GLU A 194 30.89 9.57 2.60
CA GLU A 194 30.70 10.22 1.31
C GLU A 194 30.96 11.73 1.39
N ARG A 195 30.54 12.37 2.49
CA ARG A 195 30.76 13.80 2.74
C ARG A 195 32.10 14.12 3.42
N GLY A 196 32.95 13.12 3.67
CA GLY A 196 34.28 13.32 4.26
C GLY A 196 34.26 13.92 5.67
N LEU A 197 33.26 13.53 6.48
CA LEU A 197 33.02 14.02 7.84
C LEU A 197 33.83 13.28 8.90
N LEU A 198 34.63 12.27 8.51
CA LEU A 198 35.43 11.49 9.43
C LEU A 198 36.90 11.92 9.35
N LYS A 199 37.50 12.21 10.51
CA LYS A 199 38.91 12.53 10.66
C LYS A 199 39.65 11.36 11.30
N MET A 200 40.62 10.82 10.57
CA MET A 200 41.49 9.76 11.07
C MET A 200 42.47 10.33 12.10
N LEU A 201 42.54 9.71 13.27
CA LEU A 201 43.53 10.03 14.29
C LEU A 201 44.71 9.07 14.18
N LYS A 202 45.92 9.63 14.38
CA LYS A 202 47.11 8.82 14.66
C LYS A 202 47.17 8.64 16.18
N PRO A 203 47.15 7.41 16.71
CA PRO A 203 47.17 7.21 18.15
C PRO A 203 48.46 7.80 18.75
N GLN A 204 48.33 8.67 19.75
CA GLN A 204 49.49 9.26 20.44
C GLN A 204 50.26 8.23 21.28
N LYS A 205 49.61 7.16 21.76
CA LYS A 205 50.24 6.10 22.56
C LYS A 205 50.23 4.77 21.82
N ARG A 206 51.42 4.23 21.52
CA ARG A 206 51.63 2.93 20.88
C ARG A 206 51.29 1.80 21.87
N ARG A 207 50.02 1.41 21.98
CA ARG A 207 49.63 0.19 22.72
C ARG A 207 50.24 -1.02 21.99
N ARG A 208 51.02 -1.85 22.72
CA ARG A 208 51.90 -2.89 22.15
C ARG A 208 51.16 -4.07 21.49
N LEU A 209 49.84 -4.19 21.61
CA LEU A 209 49.10 -5.45 21.42
C LEU A 209 47.95 -5.40 20.39
N PHE A 210 47.90 -4.43 19.48
CA PHE A 210 46.86 -4.38 18.44
C PHE A 210 47.41 -4.61 17.03
N THR A 211 46.65 -5.36 16.23
CA THR A 211 46.84 -5.63 14.80
C THR A 211 46.75 -4.32 14.00
N VAL A 212 47.37 -4.19 12.82
CA VAL A 212 47.48 -2.89 12.09
C VAL A 212 46.12 -2.25 11.75
N LYS A 213 45.05 -3.05 11.55
CA LYS A 213 43.67 -2.55 11.32
C LYS A 213 42.99 -2.01 12.59
N GLU A 214 43.45 -2.42 13.78
CA GLU A 214 42.96 -1.95 15.09
C GLU A 214 43.69 -0.66 15.54
N LYS A 215 44.55 -0.07 14.69
CA LYS A 215 45.38 1.11 15.03
C LYS A 215 44.85 2.44 14.54
N THR A 216 43.83 2.46 13.69
CA THR A 216 43.30 3.71 13.14
C THR A 216 42.00 4.06 13.84
N GLU A 217 42.13 4.87 14.88
CA GLU A 217 41.02 5.55 15.53
C GLU A 217 40.51 6.66 14.60
N PHE A 218 39.21 6.93 14.62
CA PHE A 218 38.63 8.05 13.88
C PHE A 218 37.65 8.85 14.74
N THR A 219 37.40 10.08 14.34
CA THR A 219 36.54 11.05 15.04
C THR A 219 35.61 11.71 14.03
N LEU A 220 34.46 12.20 14.49
CA LEU A 220 33.63 13.10 13.70
C LEU A 220 34.32 14.47 13.55
N ASP A 221 34.40 15.03 12.36
CA ASP A 221 34.82 16.41 12.15
C ASP A 221 33.64 17.35 12.39
N LYS A 222 33.50 17.84 13.64
CA LYS A 222 32.38 18.70 14.05
C LYS A 222 32.22 19.94 13.16
N THR A 223 33.32 20.53 12.68
CA THR A 223 33.24 21.77 11.89
C THR A 223 32.62 21.52 10.53
N LYS A 224 33.06 20.47 9.83
CA LYS A 224 32.46 20.06 8.56
C LYS A 224 31.04 19.55 8.73
N ALA A 225 30.81 18.73 9.75
CA ALA A 225 29.48 18.20 10.03
C ALA A 225 28.48 19.34 10.31
N TYR A 226 28.89 20.40 11.01
CA TYR A 226 28.04 21.57 11.25
C TYR A 226 27.66 22.28 9.94
N VAL A 227 28.61 22.46 9.03
CA VAL A 227 28.35 23.07 7.71
C VAL A 227 27.35 22.23 6.91
N GLU A 228 27.56 20.92 6.83
CA GLU A 228 26.62 20.02 6.13
C GLU A 228 25.21 20.02 6.74
N LEU A 229 25.11 19.99 8.08
CA LEU A 229 23.83 20.05 8.76
C LEU A 229 23.13 21.41 8.56
N LYS A 230 23.90 22.49 8.46
CA LYS A 230 23.38 23.83 8.16
C LYS A 230 22.85 23.90 6.73
N ASP A 231 23.54 23.31 5.76
CA ASP A 231 23.06 23.29 4.38
C ASP A 231 21.76 22.47 4.26
N ASN A 232 21.65 21.35 4.98
CA ASN A 232 20.42 20.54 5.05
C ASN A 232 19.22 21.29 5.65
N LEU A 233 19.45 22.33 6.47
CA LEU A 233 18.38 23.10 7.12
C LEU A 233 17.53 23.91 6.11
N GLY A 234 18.12 24.28 4.97
CA GLY A 234 17.44 25.03 3.91
C GLY A 234 17.28 26.52 4.20
N PRO A 235 16.50 27.23 3.36
CA PRO A 235 16.31 28.67 3.49
C PRO A 235 15.36 29.06 4.63
N LEU A 236 15.52 30.29 5.11
CA LEU A 236 14.56 30.94 5.99
C LEU A 236 13.24 31.17 5.24
N TRP A 237 12.15 31.15 5.99
CA TRP A 237 10.85 31.54 5.47
C TRP A 237 10.76 33.05 5.27
N ARG A 238 10.31 33.45 4.08
CA ARG A 238 10.15 34.86 3.68
C ARG A 238 8.75 35.19 3.16
N GLY A 239 7.82 34.25 3.32
CA GLY A 239 6.46 34.35 2.81
C GLY A 239 6.15 33.33 1.72
N VAL A 240 4.87 33.26 1.36
CA VAL A 240 4.33 32.26 0.42
C VAL A 240 4.82 32.48 -1.01
N ASP A 241 5.05 33.74 -1.40
CA ASP A 241 5.39 34.09 -2.79
C ASP A 241 6.79 33.61 -3.19
N GLU A 242 7.74 33.60 -2.24
CA GLU A 242 9.15 33.18 -2.45
C GLU A 242 9.36 31.65 -2.46
N LEU A 243 8.32 30.87 -2.15
CA LEU A 243 8.41 29.41 -2.13
C LEU A 243 8.61 28.82 -3.54
N SER A 244 9.39 27.74 -3.61
CA SER A 244 9.47 26.92 -4.82
C SER A 244 8.11 26.29 -5.15
N PHE A 245 7.91 25.89 -6.41
CA PHE A 245 6.67 25.25 -6.84
C PHE A 245 6.33 24.00 -6.02
N THR A 246 7.33 23.19 -5.67
CA THR A 246 7.17 21.99 -4.83
C THR A 246 6.68 22.35 -3.42
N GLU A 247 7.26 23.38 -2.82
CA GLU A 247 6.86 23.87 -1.50
C GLU A 247 5.46 24.48 -1.53
N LYS A 248 5.10 25.23 -2.59
CA LYS A 248 3.74 25.75 -2.80
C LYS A 248 2.73 24.62 -2.93
N CYS A 249 3.03 23.57 -3.70
CA CYS A 249 2.17 22.39 -3.82
C CYS A 249 1.99 21.67 -2.48
N LEU A 250 3.06 21.49 -1.71
CA LEU A 250 3.00 20.90 -0.37
C LEU A 250 2.13 21.74 0.57
N LEU A 251 2.37 23.05 0.59
CA LEU A 251 1.61 23.98 1.40
C LEU A 251 0.12 23.98 1.02
N ALA A 252 -0.20 23.98 -0.28
CA ALA A 252 -1.58 23.91 -0.77
C ALA A 252 -2.26 22.56 -0.47
N VAL A 253 -1.52 21.48 -0.20
CA VAL A 253 -2.08 20.22 0.31
C VAL A 253 -2.28 20.29 1.83
N ILE A 254 -1.32 20.82 2.57
CA ILE A 254 -1.33 20.83 4.04
C ILE A 254 -2.34 21.85 4.58
N VAL A 255 -2.35 23.06 4.04
CA VAL A 255 -3.13 24.21 4.55
C VAL A 255 -4.62 23.90 4.57
N PRO A 256 -5.30 23.48 3.47
CA PRO A 256 -6.73 23.19 3.56
C PRO A 256 -7.07 22.12 4.60
N HIS A 257 -6.16 21.21 4.90
CA HIS A 257 -6.34 20.20 5.93
C HIS A 257 -6.29 20.80 7.35
N ILE A 258 -5.42 21.78 7.58
CA ILE A 258 -5.35 22.59 8.82
C ILE A 258 -6.60 23.45 9.01
N PHE A 259 -7.29 23.84 7.94
CA PHE A 259 -8.54 24.61 8.00
C PHE A 259 -9.79 23.71 7.99
N GLY A 260 -9.66 22.40 8.21
CA GLY A 260 -10.78 21.45 8.21
C GLY A 260 -11.35 21.12 6.82
N ARG A 261 -10.84 21.72 5.75
CA ARG A 261 -11.24 21.50 4.34
C ARG A 261 -10.50 20.30 3.72
N ILE A 262 -10.58 19.15 4.39
CA ILE A 262 -9.86 17.90 4.04
C ILE A 262 -10.16 17.44 2.60
N LYS A 263 -11.39 17.65 2.11
CA LYS A 263 -11.77 17.27 0.74
C LYS A 263 -10.93 18.02 -0.29
N MET A 264 -10.71 19.32 -0.11
CA MET A 264 -9.91 20.13 -1.04
C MET A 264 -8.45 19.67 -1.03
N SER A 265 -7.87 19.50 0.16
CA SER A 265 -6.51 18.95 0.34
C SER A 265 -6.32 17.63 -0.41
N ARG A 266 -7.23 16.66 -0.21
CA ARG A 266 -7.13 15.34 -0.84
C ARG A 266 -7.36 15.38 -2.35
N LEU A 267 -8.22 16.25 -2.86
CA LEU A 267 -8.44 16.39 -4.30
C LEU A 267 -7.18 16.89 -5.00
N LEU A 268 -6.56 17.96 -4.48
CA LEU A 268 -5.29 18.47 -5.00
C LEU A 268 -4.19 17.41 -4.89
N ASN A 269 -4.06 16.75 -3.73
CA ASN A 269 -3.04 15.71 -3.53
C ASN A 269 -3.20 14.53 -4.50
N ARG A 270 -4.45 14.15 -4.83
CA ARG A 270 -4.74 13.14 -5.86
C ARG A 270 -4.32 13.62 -7.25
N LYS A 271 -4.55 14.88 -7.62
CA LYS A 271 -4.08 15.45 -8.90
C LYS A 271 -2.56 15.44 -8.99
N LEU A 272 -1.87 15.86 -7.92
CA LEU A 272 -0.40 15.81 -7.84
C LEU A 272 0.14 14.38 -7.99
N ALA A 273 -0.47 13.40 -7.32
CA ALA A 273 -0.06 12.00 -7.46
C ALA A 273 -0.28 11.43 -8.89
N ILE A 274 -1.31 11.91 -9.60
CA ILE A 274 -1.52 11.57 -11.02
C ILE A 274 -0.49 12.27 -11.90
N TYR A 275 -0.19 13.55 -11.62
CA TYR A 275 0.79 14.32 -12.37
C TYR A 275 2.21 13.74 -12.22
N TYR A 276 2.61 13.29 -11.03
CA TYR A 276 3.93 12.69 -10.81
C TYR A 276 3.98 11.17 -11.05
N GLU A 277 3.00 10.61 -11.78
CA GLU A 277 3.03 9.20 -12.22
C GLU A 277 4.26 8.93 -13.11
N GLN A 278 5.07 7.94 -12.76
CA GLN A 278 6.25 7.56 -13.54
C GLN A 278 5.88 6.65 -14.71
N LYS A 279 6.65 6.70 -15.82
CA LYS A 279 6.40 5.92 -17.05
C LYS A 279 4.93 5.99 -17.51
N LYS A 280 4.47 7.21 -17.82
CA LYS A 280 3.09 7.49 -18.24
C LYS A 280 2.75 6.86 -19.60
N ASP A 281 1.49 6.50 -19.76
CA ASP A 281 0.92 6.12 -21.05
C ASP A 281 0.89 7.32 -22.01
N LYS A 282 0.89 7.06 -23.33
CA LYS A 282 0.87 8.12 -24.36
C LYS A 282 -0.29 9.10 -24.21
N GLU A 283 -1.47 8.61 -23.82
CA GLU A 283 -2.66 9.44 -23.57
C GLU A 283 -2.49 10.36 -22.35
N ALA A 284 -1.81 9.88 -21.30
CA ALA A 284 -1.54 10.65 -20.10
C ALA A 284 -0.50 11.75 -20.36
N LEU A 285 0.53 11.44 -21.18
CA LEU A 285 1.51 12.43 -21.64
C LEU A 285 0.84 13.58 -22.42
N ALA A 286 -0.13 13.27 -23.29
CA ALA A 286 -0.84 14.29 -24.06
C ALA A 286 -1.65 15.28 -23.20
N LYS A 287 -2.09 14.86 -22.00
CA LYS A 287 -2.89 15.66 -21.07
C LYS A 287 -2.06 16.32 -19.97
N GLU A 288 -0.77 16.04 -19.90
CA GLU A 288 0.12 16.45 -18.81
C GLU A 288 0.25 17.96 -18.69
N ALA A 289 0.46 18.66 -19.80
CA ALA A 289 0.58 20.12 -19.81
C ALA A 289 -0.72 20.82 -19.36
N ALA A 290 -1.88 20.27 -19.75
CA ALA A 290 -3.17 20.78 -19.31
C ALA A 290 -3.40 20.53 -17.82
N LEU A 291 -2.98 19.36 -17.31
CA LEU A 291 -3.06 19.03 -15.89
C LEU A 291 -2.14 19.91 -15.04
N LEU A 292 -0.92 20.21 -15.53
CA LEU A 292 0.00 21.11 -14.83
C LEU A 292 -0.62 22.51 -14.66
N LYS A 293 -1.18 23.07 -15.74
CA LYS A 293 -1.84 24.38 -15.69
C LYS A 293 -3.04 24.40 -14.74
N ASP A 294 -3.81 23.31 -14.68
CA ASP A 294 -4.92 23.15 -13.74
C ASP A 294 -4.41 23.08 -12.29
N ILE A 295 -3.32 22.35 -12.04
CA ILE A 295 -2.67 22.28 -10.72
C ILE A 295 -2.15 23.65 -10.30
N GLU A 296 -1.44 24.37 -11.17
CA GLU A 296 -0.92 25.72 -10.89
C GLU A 296 -2.06 26.67 -10.49
N ALA A 297 -3.13 26.71 -11.28
CA ALA A 297 -4.29 27.55 -10.99
C ALA A 297 -4.98 27.20 -9.66
N GLU A 298 -5.11 25.91 -9.34
CA GLU A 298 -5.73 25.45 -8.09
C GLU A 298 -4.83 25.74 -6.88
N VAL A 299 -3.51 25.54 -7.01
CA VAL A 299 -2.53 25.87 -5.98
C VAL A 299 -2.58 27.37 -5.67
N ASP A 300 -2.51 28.22 -6.71
CA ASP A 300 -2.57 29.68 -6.54
C ASP A 300 -3.90 30.11 -5.89
N SER A 301 -5.04 29.53 -6.31
CA SER A 301 -6.34 29.81 -5.72
C SER A 301 -6.42 29.40 -4.25
N ILE A 302 -5.85 28.25 -3.87
CA ILE A 302 -5.85 27.77 -2.48
C ILE A 302 -4.94 28.64 -1.62
N LEU A 303 -3.77 29.02 -2.11
CA LEU A 303 -2.84 29.85 -1.37
C LEU A 303 -3.38 31.26 -1.18
N GLU A 304 -4.00 31.85 -2.20
CA GLU A 304 -4.63 33.18 -2.09
C GLU A 304 -5.78 33.19 -1.08
N LEU A 305 -6.60 32.12 -1.05
CA LEU A 305 -7.69 31.97 -0.08
C LEU A 305 -7.22 32.00 1.39
N HIS A 306 -6.02 31.49 1.68
CA HIS A 306 -5.49 31.40 3.05
C HIS A 306 -4.33 32.37 3.31
N LYS A 307 -4.07 33.29 2.38
CA LYS A 307 -2.92 34.20 2.41
C LYS A 307 -2.89 35.09 3.66
N ASP A 308 -4.07 35.47 4.14
CA ASP A 308 -4.22 36.28 5.35
C ASP A 308 -3.60 35.61 6.58
N ALA A 309 -3.67 34.28 6.69
CA ALA A 309 -3.08 33.52 7.79
C ALA A 309 -1.55 33.53 7.77
N PHE A 310 -0.93 33.82 6.63
CA PHE A 310 0.52 33.86 6.46
C PHE A 310 1.12 35.26 6.62
N LYS A 311 0.31 36.28 6.94
CA LYS A 311 0.81 37.61 7.24
C LYS A 311 1.59 37.60 8.56
N ASP A 312 2.66 38.38 8.62
CA ASP A 312 3.46 38.52 9.82
C ASP A 312 2.59 38.99 11.00
N VAL A 313 2.63 38.22 12.07
CA VAL A 313 1.93 38.54 13.32
C VAL A 313 2.79 39.53 14.07
N TYR A 314 2.51 40.82 13.91
CA TYR A 314 2.97 41.82 14.85
C TYR A 314 2.01 41.83 16.04
N PHE A 315 2.56 41.83 17.26
CA PHE A 315 1.80 42.20 18.44
C PHE A 315 1.39 43.66 18.28
N ASP A 316 0.15 43.87 17.86
CA ASP A 316 -0.44 45.20 17.85
C ASP A 316 -0.84 45.52 19.29
N GLU A 317 0.02 46.26 20.02
CA GLU A 317 -0.23 46.66 21.41
C GLU A 317 -1.58 47.37 21.59
N ALA A 318 -2.18 47.89 20.52
CA ALA A 318 -3.47 48.56 20.53
C ALA A 318 -4.69 47.60 20.48
N LYS A 319 -4.49 46.32 20.14
CA LYS A 319 -5.57 45.31 20.10
C LYS A 319 -5.48 44.41 21.32
N PHE A 320 -6.17 44.81 22.39
CA PHE A 320 -6.43 43.94 23.52
C PHE A 320 -7.54 42.96 23.12
N GLU A 321 -7.34 41.66 23.35
CA GLU A 321 -8.46 40.71 23.27
C GLU A 321 -9.50 41.13 24.31
N ASP A 322 -10.75 41.33 23.89
CA ASP A 322 -11.82 41.67 24.80
C ASP A 322 -11.92 40.59 25.90
N PRO A 323 -12.14 40.96 27.18
CA PRO A 323 -12.25 40.00 28.25
C PRO A 323 -13.36 39.00 27.93
N PHE A 324 -13.04 37.71 28.01
CA PHE A 324 -13.99 36.63 27.72
C PHE A 324 -15.29 36.80 28.52
N ASP A 325 -16.39 37.05 27.82
CA ASP A 325 -17.73 37.17 28.40
C ASP A 325 -18.54 35.89 28.12
N PRO A 326 -18.82 35.06 29.16
CA PRO A 326 -19.59 33.83 29.00
C PRO A 326 -21.01 34.06 28.46
N LEU A 327 -21.62 35.22 28.72
CA LEU A 327 -22.97 35.53 28.26
C LEU A 327 -22.97 35.79 26.75
N ILE A 328 -22.07 36.63 26.24
CA ILE A 328 -21.98 36.96 24.81
C ILE A 328 -21.67 35.69 24.00
N SER A 329 -20.70 34.88 24.45
CA SER A 329 -20.37 33.61 23.81
C SER A 329 -21.55 32.63 23.73
N SER A 330 -22.47 32.66 24.71
CA SER A 330 -23.66 31.81 24.69
C SER A 330 -24.71 32.20 23.64
N PHE A 331 -24.65 33.44 23.12
CA PHE A 331 -25.55 33.96 22.09
C PHE A 331 -24.96 33.92 20.68
N GLU A 332 -23.66 33.64 20.53
CA GLU A 332 -23.02 33.48 19.24
C GLU A 332 -23.53 32.21 18.54
N ALA A 333 -23.83 32.34 17.24
CA ALA A 333 -24.23 31.19 16.44
C ALA A 333 -23.04 30.24 16.29
N LEU A 334 -23.14 29.02 16.82
CA LEU A 334 -22.08 28.01 16.72
C LEU A 334 -22.01 27.47 15.27
N SER A 335 -21.23 28.12 14.41
CA SER A 335 -20.87 27.59 13.09
C SER A 335 -19.57 26.79 13.19
N SER A 336 -19.68 25.47 13.10
CA SER A 336 -18.50 24.59 13.16
C SER A 336 -17.46 24.89 12.07
N GLU A 337 -17.88 25.45 10.93
CA GLU A 337 -16.98 25.78 9.83
C GLU A 337 -16.13 27.03 10.11
N ASP A 338 -16.71 28.06 10.75
CA ASP A 338 -15.98 29.30 11.05
C ASP A 338 -15.01 29.08 12.21
N ASP A 339 -15.42 28.31 13.23
CA ASP A 339 -14.52 27.88 14.33
C ASP A 339 -13.33 27.07 13.78
N MET A 340 -13.57 26.14 12.83
CA MET A 340 -12.48 25.41 12.17
C MET A 340 -11.55 26.33 11.38
N PHE A 341 -12.10 27.35 10.73
CA PHE A 341 -11.33 28.31 9.93
C PHE A 341 -10.48 29.22 10.82
N GLU A 342 -11.04 29.76 11.90
CA GLU A 342 -10.32 30.59 12.88
C GLU A 342 -9.23 29.79 13.59
N LYS A 343 -9.53 28.57 14.02
CA LYS A 343 -8.53 27.66 14.59
C LYS A 343 -7.43 27.31 13.58
N GLY A 344 -7.79 27.13 12.31
CA GLY A 344 -6.84 26.96 11.21
C GLY A 344 -5.89 28.15 11.08
N HIS A 345 -6.44 29.36 11.08
CA HIS A 345 -5.70 30.62 11.02
C HIS A 345 -4.72 30.76 12.19
N LYS A 346 -5.20 30.53 13.42
CA LYS A 346 -4.37 30.55 14.63
C LYS A 346 -3.24 29.53 14.58
N MET A 347 -3.50 28.31 14.13
CA MET A 347 -2.47 27.26 14.00
C MET A 347 -1.34 27.67 13.05
N VAL A 348 -1.67 28.31 11.91
CA VAL A 348 -0.67 28.82 10.96
C VAL A 348 0.14 29.94 11.60
N GLN A 349 -0.53 30.94 12.20
CA GLN A 349 0.12 32.07 12.86
C GLN A 349 1.08 31.64 13.99
N GLU A 350 0.63 30.73 14.86
CA GLU A 350 1.48 30.14 15.89
C GLU A 350 2.71 29.47 15.29
N THR A 351 2.55 28.71 14.20
CA THR A 351 3.68 28.06 13.53
C THR A 351 4.68 29.07 12.97
N LEU A 352 4.24 30.23 12.45
CA LEU A 352 5.13 31.30 11.98
C LEU A 352 5.82 32.07 13.12
N LEU A 353 5.29 31.99 14.35
CA LEU A 353 5.91 32.53 15.56
C LEU A 353 6.93 31.55 16.16
N THR A 354 6.68 30.24 16.04
CA THR A 354 7.53 29.20 16.62
C THR A 354 8.61 28.66 15.68
N HIS A 355 8.47 28.80 14.35
CA HIS A 355 9.43 28.27 13.38
C HIS A 355 9.93 29.31 12.38
N ALA A 356 11.23 29.26 12.04
CA ALA A 356 11.91 30.23 11.18
C ALA A 356 12.20 29.72 9.75
N TYR A 357 12.39 28.41 9.56
CA TYR A 357 12.84 27.84 8.29
C TYR A 357 11.69 27.23 7.52
N THR A 358 11.76 27.28 6.18
CA THR A 358 10.70 26.74 5.32
C THR A 358 10.44 25.25 5.61
N LYS A 359 11.51 24.45 5.77
CA LYS A 359 11.40 23.03 6.11
C LYS A 359 10.76 22.81 7.50
N THR A 360 11.08 23.62 8.50
CA THR A 360 10.53 23.47 9.87
C THR A 360 9.08 23.93 9.95
N ILE A 361 8.72 25.00 9.24
CA ILE A 361 7.33 25.46 9.09
C ILE A 361 6.48 24.41 8.38
N LEU A 362 6.90 23.92 7.20
CA LEU A 362 6.16 22.87 6.48
C LEU A 362 5.95 21.63 7.35
N PHE A 363 6.97 21.25 8.12
CA PHE A 363 6.89 20.09 9.00
C PHE A 363 5.93 20.33 10.18
N SER A 364 6.01 21.48 10.84
CA SER A 364 5.11 21.89 11.92
C SER A 364 3.65 21.95 11.46
N LEU A 365 3.40 22.54 10.29
CA LEU A 365 2.07 22.56 9.66
C LEU A 365 1.57 21.14 9.37
N LEU A 366 2.42 20.26 8.80
CA LEU A 366 2.06 18.87 8.54
C LEU A 366 1.68 18.12 9.83
N GLN A 367 2.41 18.36 10.93
CA GLN A 367 2.07 17.81 12.25
C GLN A 367 0.73 18.34 12.77
N LYS A 368 0.50 19.65 12.70
CA LYS A 368 -0.76 20.29 13.12
C LYS A 368 -1.97 19.83 12.29
N ALA A 369 -1.77 19.41 11.05
CA ALA A 369 -2.83 18.87 10.20
C ALA A 369 -3.53 17.63 10.81
N TRP A 370 -2.88 16.88 11.70
CA TRP A 370 -3.49 15.74 12.39
C TRP A 370 -4.65 16.11 13.33
N THR A 371 -4.84 17.39 13.64
CA THR A 371 -5.97 17.90 14.42
C THR A 371 -7.33 17.53 13.81
N TYR A 372 -7.46 17.57 12.47
CA TYR A 372 -8.72 17.29 11.77
C TYR A 372 -8.78 15.91 11.11
N GLY A 373 -7.64 15.21 11.05
CA GLY A 373 -7.55 13.86 10.52
C GLY A 373 -6.14 13.53 10.06
N VAL A 374 -5.87 12.25 9.85
CA VAL A 374 -4.53 11.82 9.43
C VAL A 374 -4.26 12.25 7.98
N LEU A 375 -3.24 13.08 7.80
CA LEU A 375 -2.56 13.33 6.53
C LEU A 375 -1.22 12.60 6.61
N ALA A 376 -1.15 11.41 6.01
CA ALA A 376 0.04 10.55 6.10
C ALA A 376 1.08 10.95 5.06
N SER A 377 2.37 10.83 5.40
CA SER A 377 3.47 11.03 4.46
C SER A 377 3.39 10.10 3.24
N SER A 378 2.78 8.92 3.37
CA SER A 378 2.52 8.01 2.24
C SER A 378 1.59 8.59 1.17
N GLU A 379 0.72 9.55 1.51
CA GLU A 379 -0.11 10.27 0.54
C GLU A 379 0.70 11.31 -0.25
N LEU A 380 1.87 11.70 0.24
CA LEU A 380 2.78 12.69 -0.35
C LEU A 380 3.94 12.03 -1.10
N LEU A 381 3.82 10.75 -1.48
CA LEU A 381 4.90 9.97 -2.10
C LEU A 381 5.48 10.62 -3.37
N TRP A 382 4.67 11.43 -4.08
CA TRP A 382 5.11 12.20 -5.23
C TRP A 382 6.25 13.17 -4.91
N VAL A 383 6.34 13.69 -3.68
CA VAL A 383 7.41 14.60 -3.23
C VAL A 383 8.78 13.92 -3.37
N LYS A 384 8.89 12.62 -3.05
CA LYS A 384 10.14 11.87 -3.20
C LYS A 384 10.67 11.86 -4.64
N THR A 385 9.79 11.98 -5.63
CA THR A 385 10.20 12.01 -7.05
C THR A 385 10.86 13.33 -7.46
N ILE A 386 10.67 14.40 -6.68
CA ILE A 386 11.09 15.76 -7.00
C ILE A 386 12.19 16.22 -6.05
N ASP A 387 11.92 16.11 -4.74
CA ASP A 387 12.79 16.60 -3.69
C ASP A 387 12.94 15.53 -2.59
N ARG A 388 14.12 14.93 -2.57
CA ARG A 388 14.51 13.88 -1.63
C ARG A 388 14.63 14.41 -0.20
N GLU A 389 15.17 15.62 -0.03
CA GLU A 389 15.39 16.19 1.30
C GLU A 389 14.06 16.57 1.94
N ILE A 390 13.20 17.30 1.23
CA ILE A 390 11.87 17.67 1.73
C ILE A 390 11.05 16.41 2.01
N TRP A 391 11.10 15.39 1.14
CA TRP A 391 10.44 14.11 1.40
C TRP A 391 10.88 13.51 2.74
N TYR A 392 12.19 13.44 2.99
CA TYR A 392 12.66 12.85 4.24
C TYR A 392 12.29 13.69 5.45
N VAL A 393 12.32 15.03 5.36
CA VAL A 393 11.81 15.90 6.43
C VAL A 393 10.33 15.61 6.70
N MET A 394 9.47 15.61 5.69
CA MET A 394 8.03 15.33 5.87
C MET A 394 7.78 13.91 6.42
N SER A 395 8.60 12.94 6.01
CA SER A 395 8.51 11.56 6.48
C SER A 395 8.94 11.38 7.95
N GLN A 396 9.50 12.41 8.58
CA GLN A 396 9.82 12.43 10.01
C GLN A 396 8.58 12.52 10.91
N GLN A 397 7.39 12.71 10.33
CA GLN A 397 6.16 12.86 11.09
C GLN A 397 5.94 11.69 12.06
N GLY A 398 5.82 12.02 13.35
CA GLY A 398 5.61 11.05 14.44
C GLY A 398 6.85 10.22 14.83
N ARG A 399 8.04 10.52 14.30
CA ARG A 399 9.28 9.79 14.63
C ARG A 399 10.06 10.47 15.75
N THR A 400 10.83 9.69 16.49
CA THR A 400 11.74 10.16 17.55
C THR A 400 13.20 10.26 17.12
N SER A 401 13.55 9.73 15.94
CA SER A 401 14.92 9.76 15.41
C SER A 401 14.91 10.07 13.91
N ALA A 402 15.92 10.83 13.47
CA ALA A 402 16.07 11.28 12.10
C ALA A 402 16.93 10.40 11.21
N PHE A 403 16.62 10.47 9.92
CA PHE A 403 17.55 10.07 8.88
C PHE A 403 18.75 11.02 8.87
N ALA A 404 19.95 10.49 8.58
CA ALA A 404 21.18 11.28 8.56
C ALA A 404 21.09 12.46 7.57
N GLU A 405 20.42 12.26 6.44
CA GLU A 405 20.24 13.25 5.37
C GLU A 405 19.47 14.51 5.80
N VAL A 406 18.63 14.42 6.83
CA VAL A 406 17.77 15.55 7.29
C VAL A 406 17.98 15.87 8.76
N CYS A 407 19.05 15.35 9.35
CA CYS A 407 19.37 15.51 10.77
C CYS A 407 19.46 16.99 11.18
N GLY A 408 19.95 17.86 10.29
CA GLY A 408 20.08 19.30 10.56
C GLY A 408 18.72 19.99 10.69
N ALA A 409 17.84 19.80 9.70
CA ALA A 409 16.47 20.31 9.74
C ALA A 409 15.68 19.75 10.94
N TRP A 410 15.88 18.47 11.26
CA TRP A 410 15.24 17.83 12.40
C TRP A 410 15.71 18.38 13.75
N SER A 411 17.02 18.52 13.94
CA SER A 411 17.61 19.10 15.15
C SER A 411 17.09 20.51 15.39
N HIS A 412 17.03 21.32 14.33
CA HIS A 412 16.54 22.69 14.44
C HIS A 412 15.06 22.75 14.76
N TYR A 413 14.23 21.94 14.08
CA TYR A 413 12.80 21.83 14.38
C TYR A 413 12.57 21.44 15.85
N LEU A 414 13.28 20.44 16.36
CA LEU A 414 13.14 20.01 17.76
C LEU A 414 13.56 21.10 18.75
N ALA A 415 14.58 21.88 18.43
CA ALA A 415 14.98 23.02 19.26
C ALA A 415 13.85 24.07 19.29
N GLU A 416 13.38 24.51 18.12
CA GLU A 416 12.27 25.47 18.00
C GLU A 416 11.00 25.00 18.75
N ASP A 417 10.64 23.73 18.59
CA ASP A 417 9.48 23.11 19.24
C ASP A 417 9.65 23.02 20.78
N ALA A 418 10.85 22.67 21.25
CA ALA A 418 11.14 22.58 22.68
C ALA A 418 11.17 23.95 23.38
N TYR A 419 11.65 24.99 22.69
CA TYR A 419 11.73 26.34 23.24
C TYR A 419 10.44 27.14 23.06
N GLY A 420 9.61 26.82 22.06
CA GLY A 420 8.35 27.50 21.78
C GLY A 420 8.50 28.87 21.10
N PHE A 421 9.63 29.14 20.45
CA PHE A 421 9.84 30.34 19.63
C PHE A 421 10.83 30.08 18.50
N LYS A 422 10.73 30.85 17.41
CA LYS A 422 11.55 30.67 16.22
C LYS A 422 13.01 31.09 16.41
N PHE A 423 13.95 30.31 15.87
CA PHE A 423 15.38 30.63 15.92
C PHE A 423 15.93 30.94 14.52
N LEU A 424 16.41 32.17 14.31
CA LEU A 424 17.08 32.52 13.06
C LEU A 424 18.50 31.90 12.97
N MET A 425 19.11 31.62 14.12
CA MET A 425 20.41 30.97 14.19
C MET A 425 20.25 29.44 14.21
N PRO A 426 20.91 28.69 13.31
CA PRO A 426 20.82 27.24 13.26
C PRO A 426 21.13 26.58 14.62
N GLN A 427 20.21 25.74 15.08
CA GLN A 427 20.32 24.95 16.32
C GLN A 427 20.60 23.50 15.96
N LEU A 428 21.88 23.17 15.76
CA LEU A 428 22.33 21.91 15.15
C LEU A 428 23.10 21.00 16.11
N GLU A 429 23.28 21.42 17.36
CA GLU A 429 24.13 20.69 18.31
C GLU A 429 23.59 19.28 18.58
N GLU A 430 22.28 19.11 18.77
CA GLU A 430 21.68 17.78 18.94
C GLU A 430 21.86 16.89 17.70
N GLY A 431 21.86 17.48 16.50
CA GLY A 431 22.22 16.79 15.28
C GLY A 431 23.66 16.25 15.32
N LEU A 432 24.63 17.09 15.69
CA LEU A 432 26.04 16.69 15.83
C LEU A 432 26.23 15.61 16.90
N ARG A 433 25.58 15.79 18.05
CA ARG A 433 25.57 14.82 19.16
C ARG A 433 25.01 13.48 18.73
N SER A 434 23.92 13.48 17.96
CA SER A 434 23.32 12.25 17.44
C SER A 434 24.24 11.48 16.48
N LEU A 435 25.00 12.19 15.64
CA LEU A 435 25.99 11.56 14.74
C LEU A 435 27.15 10.97 15.53
N ASP A 436 27.68 11.70 16.53
CA ASP A 436 28.75 11.19 17.40
C ASP A 436 28.29 9.98 18.22
N TYR A 437 27.06 10.01 18.73
CA TYR A 437 26.45 8.90 19.44
C TYR A 437 26.24 7.66 18.56
N ASP A 438 25.79 7.84 17.32
CA ASP A 438 25.63 6.72 16.38
C ASP A 438 26.98 6.04 16.10
N LEU A 439 28.04 6.83 15.87
CA LEU A 439 29.40 6.33 15.70
C LEU A 439 29.89 5.56 16.94
N TYR A 440 29.72 6.14 18.13
CA TYR A 440 30.05 5.50 19.41
C TYR A 440 29.38 4.13 19.56
N LYS A 441 28.09 4.06 19.25
CA LYS A 441 27.29 2.84 19.44
C LYS A 441 27.62 1.74 18.44
N THR A 442 28.05 2.11 17.23
CA THR A 442 28.22 1.17 16.10
C THR A 442 29.66 0.75 15.86
N HIS A 443 30.64 1.50 16.35
CA HIS A 443 32.06 1.28 16.06
C HIS A 443 32.95 1.40 17.31
N ASP A 444 33.79 0.38 17.54
CA ASP A 444 34.69 0.33 18.69
C ASP A 444 35.91 1.26 18.57
N ASN A 445 36.29 1.64 17.35
CA ASN A 445 37.50 2.42 17.05
C ASN A 445 37.21 3.92 16.88
N VAL A 446 36.10 4.41 17.45
CA VAL A 446 35.73 5.83 17.43
C VAL A 446 36.25 6.50 18.69
N CYS A 447 36.90 7.65 18.51
CA CYS A 447 37.11 8.59 19.59
C CYS A 447 35.94 9.59 19.56
N THR A 448 35.13 9.55 20.61
CA THR A 448 33.92 10.36 20.72
C THR A 448 34.24 11.74 21.26
N HIS A 449 33.44 12.73 20.90
CA HIS A 449 33.56 14.08 21.47
C HIS A 449 32.92 14.15 22.86
N GLU A 450 31.84 13.41 23.05
CA GLU A 450 31.15 13.30 24.34
C GLU A 450 31.41 11.96 25.01
N GLN A 451 31.29 11.94 26.34
CA GLN A 451 31.30 10.70 27.11
C GLN A 451 29.88 10.15 27.17
N TRP A 452 29.63 9.10 26.36
CA TRP A 452 28.33 8.46 26.28
C TRP A 452 28.12 7.36 27.34
N GLU A 453 29.20 6.84 27.92
CA GLU A 453 29.14 5.88 29.03
C GLU A 453 29.05 6.59 30.38
N ASP A 454 27.89 6.49 31.02
CA ASP A 454 27.77 6.84 32.43
C ASP A 454 28.19 5.65 33.30
N ARG A 455 29.47 5.64 33.72
CA ARG A 455 30.02 4.60 34.61
C ARG A 455 29.33 4.55 35.97
N SER A 456 28.74 5.66 36.43
CA SER A 456 28.06 5.74 37.73
C SER A 456 26.81 4.84 37.80
N LYS A 457 26.25 4.46 36.64
CA LYS A 457 25.12 3.52 36.54
C LYS A 457 25.54 2.07 36.77
N TRP A 458 26.76 1.71 36.36
CA TRP A 458 27.34 0.38 36.54
C TRP A 458 27.78 0.15 37.98
N ASP A 459 28.33 1.19 38.62
CA ASP A 459 28.72 1.17 40.04
C ASP A 459 27.54 0.91 41.00
N LYS A 460 26.30 1.15 40.58
CA LYS A 460 25.09 0.86 41.38
C LYS A 460 24.57 -0.57 41.25
N LEU A 461 25.01 -1.31 40.23
CA LEU A 461 24.54 -2.68 39.93
C LEU A 461 25.47 -3.76 40.49
N VAL A 462 26.70 -3.38 40.84
CA VAL A 462 27.62 -4.23 41.58
C VAL A 462 27.53 -3.80 43.04
N PRO A 463 26.97 -4.60 43.94
CA PRO A 463 27.08 -4.30 45.37
C PRO A 463 28.57 -4.14 45.71
N ASP A 464 28.92 -3.09 46.44
CA ASP A 464 30.26 -2.85 47.01
C ASP A 464 30.60 -3.94 48.05
N GLY A 465 30.64 -5.19 47.63
CA GLY A 465 31.06 -6.34 48.39
C GLY A 465 32.52 -6.60 48.12
N ILE A 466 33.40 -5.68 48.54
CA ILE A 466 34.76 -5.91 49.04
C ILE A 466 35.32 -4.55 49.48
N GLY A 467 35.79 -4.51 50.73
CA GLY A 467 36.08 -3.32 51.52
C GLY A 467 36.91 -2.23 50.84
N LYS A 468 36.54 -0.99 51.17
CA LYS A 468 37.38 0.21 51.10
C LYS A 468 38.81 -0.13 51.52
N GLY A 469 39.79 0.05 50.63
CA GLY A 469 41.20 0.04 51.01
C GLY A 469 42.19 -0.70 50.10
N LYS A 470 41.80 -1.20 48.93
CA LYS A 470 42.76 -1.60 47.89
C LYS A 470 42.32 -1.04 46.54
N THR A 471 43.20 -0.28 45.91
CA THR A 471 43.11 0.04 44.48
C THR A 471 42.97 -1.27 43.71
N ILE A 472 41.77 -1.57 43.26
CA ILE A 472 41.50 -2.68 42.36
C ILE A 472 42.22 -2.35 41.06
N GLY A 473 43.25 -3.13 40.73
CA GLY A 473 43.92 -3.05 39.44
C GLY A 473 42.90 -3.24 38.33
N THR A 474 43.04 -2.44 37.27
CA THR A 474 42.32 -2.53 36.00
C THR A 474 41.83 -3.94 35.69
N PRO A 475 40.52 -4.15 35.45
CA PRO A 475 40.07 -5.43 34.93
C PRO A 475 40.63 -5.60 33.52
N PRO A 476 41.12 -6.80 33.14
CA PRO A 476 41.54 -7.04 31.77
C PRO A 476 40.30 -6.93 30.89
N SER A 477 40.38 -6.10 29.86
CA SER A 477 39.40 -6.07 28.77
C SER A 477 39.18 -7.50 28.29
N GLY A 478 37.92 -7.96 28.31
CA GLY A 478 37.56 -9.35 28.09
C GLY A 478 38.16 -9.94 26.82
N ARG A 479 39.05 -10.91 26.99
CA ARG A 479 39.26 -12.10 26.15
C ARG A 479 40.34 -12.93 26.82
N ASN A 480 39.92 -13.96 27.54
CA ASN A 480 40.66 -15.20 27.77
C ASN A 480 39.77 -16.14 28.61
N ALA A 481 38.81 -16.77 27.95
CA ALA A 481 38.15 -17.96 28.47
C ALA A 481 38.42 -19.09 27.48
N SER A 482 39.66 -19.55 27.46
CA SER A 482 40.04 -20.88 26.97
C SER A 482 41.46 -21.19 27.45
N LYS A 483 41.56 -21.87 28.60
CA LYS A 483 42.47 -22.99 28.91
C LYS A 483 42.64 -23.17 30.42
N GLU A 484 42.62 -24.45 30.82
CA GLU A 484 42.93 -25.04 32.15
C GLU A 484 41.79 -24.87 33.18
N VAL A 485 41.07 -25.90 33.65
CA VAL A 485 41.27 -27.37 33.75
C VAL A 485 40.02 -28.11 33.30
#